data_AF-A0A1S8TLA1-F1
#
_entry.id   AF-A0A1S8TLA1-F1
#
_cell.length_a   1.000
_cell.length_b   1.000
_cell.length_c   1.000
_cell.angle_alpha   90.00
_cell.angle_beta   90.00
_cell.angle_gamma   90.00
#
_symmetry.space_group_name_H-M   'P 1'
#
loop_
_entity.id
_entity.type
_entity.pdbx_description
1 polymer ?
#
loop_
_entity_poly.entity_id
_entity_poly.type
_entity_poly.pdbx_seq_one_letter_code
_entity_poly.pdbx_strand_id
1 'polypeptide(L)'
;MLISKITIRKTTTTIIPREIAGVTMKSIINPIINSNNEVVGFFSVILNIDKVSQIEEVLEDLRTSIENTNASIQEIVAGAK
;
A
#
# COMPACT_ATOMS: atom_id res chain seq x y z
N MET A 1 -1.58 23.77 -23.31
CA MET A 1 -1.34 22.63 -22.39
C MET A 1 -0.81 23.21 -21.09
N LEU A 2 -1.66 23.40 -20.08
CA LEU A 2 -1.21 23.87 -18.76
C LEU A 2 -0.34 22.78 -18.14
N ILE A 3 0.98 22.95 -18.17
CA ILE A 3 1.84 22.27 -17.20
C ILE A 3 1.60 23.02 -15.89
N SER A 4 0.63 22.56 -15.12
CA SER A 4 0.37 23.09 -13.78
C SER A 4 1.69 23.06 -13.00
N LYS A 5 1.97 24.14 -12.26
CA LYS A 5 3.18 24.27 -11.45
C LYS A 5 3.43 22.98 -10.68
N ILE A 6 4.51 22.30 -11.05
CA ILE A 6 5.01 21.12 -10.35
C ILE A 6 5.41 21.57 -8.94
N THR A 7 4.54 21.31 -7.96
CA THR A 7 4.69 21.81 -6.59
C THR A 7 5.10 20.70 -5.60
N ILE A 8 5.19 19.45 -6.08
CA ILE A 8 5.59 18.31 -5.25
C ILE A 8 7.09 18.45 -4.95
N ARG A 9 7.38 18.91 -3.74
CA ARG A 9 8.73 19.12 -3.19
C ARG A 9 9.14 18.04 -2.18
N LYS A 10 8.27 17.06 -1.95
CA LYS A 10 8.50 15.95 -1.02
C LYS A 10 8.39 14.63 -1.76
N THR A 11 9.05 13.60 -1.24
CA THR A 11 8.89 12.24 -1.73
C THR A 11 7.44 11.82 -1.59
N THR A 12 6.87 11.29 -2.67
CA THR A 12 5.53 10.71 -2.67
C THR A 12 5.65 9.20 -2.87
N THR A 13 4.96 8.44 -2.02
CA THR A 13 4.85 7.00 -2.15
C THR A 13 3.40 6.63 -2.37
N THR A 14 3.12 5.85 -3.41
CA THR A 14 1.78 5.38 -3.76
C THR A 14 1.81 3.89 -4.03
N ILE A 15 0.83 3.17 -3.47
CA ILE A 15 0.54 1.79 -3.86
C ILE A 15 -0.47 1.84 -4.99
N ILE A 16 -0.13 1.22 -6.12
CA ILE A 16 -1.00 1.05 -7.28
C ILE A 16 -1.56 -0.38 -7.21
N PRO A 17 -2.87 -0.53 -7.05
CA PRO A 17 -3.51 -1.84 -6.96
C PRO A 17 -3.41 -2.66 -8.26
N ARG A 18 -3.48 -3.99 -8.14
CA ARG A 18 -3.43 -4.94 -9.27
C ARG A 18 -4.52 -4.68 -10.29
N GLU A 19 -5.70 -4.22 -9.86
CA GLU A 19 -6.86 -3.94 -10.72
C GLU A 19 -6.58 -2.82 -11.72
N ILE A 20 -5.60 -1.95 -11.42
CA ILE A 20 -5.23 -0.82 -12.27
C ILE A 20 -4.09 -1.19 -13.24
N ALA A 21 -3.10 -1.96 -12.77
CA ALA A 21 -1.83 -2.17 -13.49
C ALA A 21 -1.47 -3.63 -13.82
N GLY A 22 -2.33 -4.59 -13.45
CA GLY A 22 -2.10 -6.03 -13.63
C GLY A 22 -1.20 -6.69 -12.57
N VAL A 23 -0.46 -5.90 -11.79
CA VAL A 23 0.33 -6.32 -10.60
C VAL A 23 0.29 -5.21 -9.55
N THR A 24 0.33 -5.55 -8.26
CA THR A 24 0.44 -4.52 -7.22
C THR A 24 1.83 -3.90 -7.23
N MET A 25 1.90 -2.57 -7.31
CA MET A 25 3.15 -1.83 -7.46
C MET A 25 3.28 -0.75 -6.39
N LYS A 26 4.51 -0.53 -5.91
CA LYS A 26 4.86 0.62 -5.08
C LYS A 26 5.66 1.61 -5.91
N SER A 27 5.10 2.79 -6.13
CA SER A 27 5.77 3.91 -6.79
C SER A 27 6.33 4.84 -5.73
N ILE A 28 7.63 5.14 -5.82
CA ILE A 28 8.32 6.12 -4.98
C ILE A 28 8.84 7.21 -5.91
N ILE A 29 8.30 8.41 -5.80
CA ILE A 29 8.63 9.55 -6.66
C ILE A 29 9.37 10.58 -5.82
N ASN A 30 10.59 10.91 -6.23
CA ASN A 30 11.44 11.91 -5.60
C ASN A 30 11.60 13.11 -6.54
N PRO A 31 11.36 14.34 -6.08
CA PRO A 31 11.68 15.53 -6.86
C PRO A 31 13.19 15.71 -6.97
N ILE A 32 13.66 16.11 -8.14
CA ILE A 32 15.03 16.56 -8.36
C ILE A 32 15.03 18.07 -8.14
N ILE A 33 15.77 18.51 -7.13
CA ILE A 33 15.83 19.92 -6.72
C ILE A 33 17.22 20.47 -7.09
N ASN A 34 17.26 21.60 -7.79
CA ASN A 34 18.51 22.27 -8.15
C ASN A 34 19.06 23.14 -7.00
N SER A 35 20.22 23.76 -7.22
CA SER A 35 20.86 24.67 -6.23
C SER A 35 20.01 25.90 -5.89
N ASN A 36 19.07 26.31 -6.75
CA ASN A 36 18.16 27.43 -6.53
C ASN A 36 16.89 27.01 -5.78
N ASN A 37 16.83 25.77 -5.28
CA ASN A 37 15.66 25.20 -4.61
C ASN A 37 14.40 25.14 -5.50
N GLU A 38 14.60 24.93 -6.80
CA GLU A 38 13.54 24.75 -7.80
C GLU A 38 13.42 23.25 -8.14
N VAL A 39 12.18 22.78 -8.32
CA VAL A 39 11.93 21.41 -8.79
C VAL A 39 12.17 21.40 -10.30
N VAL A 40 13.22 20.71 -10.73
CA VAL A 40 13.63 20.62 -12.15
C VAL A 40 13.26 19.29 -12.79
N GLY A 41 12.76 18.33 -12.02
CA GLY A 41 12.31 17.05 -12.52
C GLY A 41 11.91 16.09 -11.42
N PHE A 42 11.70 14.83 -11.80
CA PHE A 42 11.41 13.73 -10.89
C PHE A 42 12.23 12.50 -11.25
N PHE A 43 12.66 11.78 -10.23
CA PHE A 43 13.17 10.42 -10.34
C PHE A 43 12.18 9.49 -9.62
N SER A 44 11.74 8.44 -10.30
CA SER A 44 10.86 7.45 -9.70
C SER A 44 11.47 6.05 -9.72
N VAL A 45 11.22 5.31 -8.65
CA VAL A 45 11.44 3.86 -8.60
C VAL A 45 10.09 3.20 -8.44
N ILE A 46 9.84 2.18 -9.25
CA ILE A 46 8.62 1.41 -9.22
C ILE A 46 9.00 -0.03 -8.88
N LEU A 47 8.43 -0.54 -7.80
CA LEU A 47 8.68 -1.88 -7.30
C LEU A 47 7.45 -2.73 -7.51
N ASN A 48 7.61 -3.93 -8.09
CA ASN A 48 6.59 -4.96 -8.02
C ASN A 48 6.56 -5.49 -6.57
N ILE A 49 5.42 -5.29 -5.91
CA ILE A 49 5.19 -5.75 -4.53
C ILE A 49 4.05 -6.77 -4.46
N ASP A 50 3.70 -7.39 -5.59
CA ASP A 50 2.53 -8.24 -5.73
C ASP A 50 2.56 -9.43 -4.78
N LYS A 51 3.73 -10.09 -4.65
CA LYS A 51 3.92 -11.18 -3.69
C LYS A 51 3.73 -10.76 -2.24
N VAL A 52 4.20 -9.56 -1.88
CA VAL A 52 4.03 -9.03 -0.51
C VAL A 52 2.56 -8.77 -0.25
N SER A 53 1.87 -8.14 -1.20
CA SER A 53 0.44 -7.86 -1.13
C SER A 53 -0.41 -9.14 -0.98
N GLN A 54 -0.08 -10.22 -1.71
CA GLN A 54 -0.78 -11.50 -1.58
C GLN A 54 -0.56 -12.16 -0.22
N ILE A 55 0.64 -12.02 0.37
CA ILE A 55 0.92 -12.55 1.71
C ILE A 55 0.09 -11.80 2.76
N GLU A 56 0.00 -10.46 2.65
CA GLU A 56 -0.82 -9.66 3.56
C GLU A 56 -2.30 -10.02 3.49
N GLU A 57 -2.84 -10.27 2.29
CA GLU A 57 -4.23 -10.73 2.10
C GLU A 57 -4.49 -12.07 2.81
N VAL A 58 -3.62 -13.07 2.60
CA VAL A 58 -3.74 -14.37 3.26
C VAL A 58 -3.60 -14.27 4.78
N LEU A 59 -2.77 -13.36 5.29
CA LEU A 59 -2.62 -13.14 6.74
C LEU A 59 -3.88 -12.53 7.36
N GLU A 60 -4.58 -11.65 6.64
CA GLU A 60 -5.84 -11.07 7.12
C GLU A 60 -6.96 -12.12 7.17
N ASP A 61 -7.03 -13.00 6.16
CA ASP A 61 -7.95 -14.13 6.15
C ASP A 61 -7.67 -15.09 7.32
N LEU A 62 -6.40 -15.39 7.56
CA LEU A 62 -5.98 -16.23 8.69
C LEU A 62 -6.35 -15.60 10.03
N ARG A 63 -6.10 -14.29 10.18
CA ARG A 63 -6.46 -13.54 11.38
C ARG A 63 -7.96 -13.61 11.63
N THR A 64 -8.77 -13.33 10.62
CA THR A 64 -10.23 -13.40 10.69
C THR A 64 -10.70 -14.81 11.08
N SER A 65 -10.07 -15.84 10.53
CA SER A 65 -10.38 -17.24 10.87
C SER A 65 -10.08 -17.58 12.33
N ILE A 66 -8.99 -17.06 12.89
CA ILE A 66 -8.63 -17.21 14.31
C ILE A 66 -9.63 -16.47 15.20
N GLU A 67 -9.99 -15.24 14.85
CA GLU A 67 -10.97 -14.43 15.58
C GLU A 67 -12.34 -15.14 15.62
N ASN A 68 -12.80 -15.67 14.48
CA ASN A 68 -14.02 -16.45 14.38
C ASN A 68 -13.97 -17.74 15.22
N THR A 69 -12.85 -18.49 15.15
CA THR A 69 -12.66 -19.71 15.95
C THR A 69 -12.74 -19.42 17.44
N ASN A 70 -12.10 -18.33 17.88
CA ASN A 70 -12.14 -17.91 19.28
C ASN A 70 -13.56 -17.51 19.70
N ALA A 71 -14.30 -16.79 18.85
CA ALA A 71 -15.70 -16.46 19.11
C ALA A 71 -16.57 -17.72 19.28
N SER A 72 -16.43 -18.72 18.40
CA SER A 72 -17.14 -20.00 18.53
C SER A 72 -16.80 -20.74 19.82
N ILE A 73 -15.54 -20.71 20.27
CA ILE A 73 -15.15 -21.30 21.56
C ILE A 73 -15.85 -20.58 22.72
N GLN A 74 -15.91 -19.24 22.70
CA GLN A 74 -16.60 -18.47 23.74
C GLN A 74 -18.10 -18.77 23.77
N GLU A 75 -18.75 -18.97 22.62
CA GLU A 75 -20.15 -19.38 22.53
C GLU A 75 -20.39 -20.75 23.16
N ILE A 76 -19.51 -21.73 22.89
CA ILE A 76 -19.58 -23.06 23.51
C ILE A 76 -19.45 -22.96 25.04
N VAL A 77 -18.48 -22.18 25.53
CA VAL A 77 -18.28 -21.96 26.97
C VAL A 77 -19.47 -21.27 27.62
N ALA A 78 -20.08 -20.30 26.93
CA ALA A 78 -21.26 -19.60 27.41
C ALA A 78 -22.51 -20.49 27.47
N GLY A 79 -22.70 -21.38 26.48
CA GLY A 79 -23.82 -22.32 26.43
C GLY A 79 -23.66 -23.56 27.31
N ALA A 80 -22.46 -23.83 27.84
CA ALA A 80 -22.18 -24.91 28.78
C ALA A 80 -22.50 -24.55 30.26
N LYS A 81 -23.06 -23.36 30.51
CA LYS A 81 -23.59 -22.91 31.81
C LYS A 81 -25.10 -23.08 31.87
#